data_AF-A0A967HLD3-F1
#
_entry.id   AF-A0A967HLD3-F1
#
_cell.length_a   1.000
_cell.length_b   1.000
_cell.length_c   1.000
_cell.angle_alpha   90.00
_cell.angle_beta   90.00
_cell.angle_gamma   90.00
#
_symmetry.space_group_name_H-M   'P 1'
#
loop_
_entity.id
_entity.type
_entity.pdbx_description
1 polymer ?
#
loop_
_entity_poly.entity_id
_entity_poly.type
_entity_poly.pdbx_seq_one_letter_code
_entity_poly.pdbx_strand_id
1 'polypeptide(L)' 'GTDYEAALGQLGLSHPLGTGELSAALGVVRRDFGARDFYAPYPSYERTRTYTSAVRWASSSPGSSGLELGASYRR' A
#
# COMPACT_ATOMS: atom_id res chain seq x y z
N GLY A 1 -14.30 14.73 -12.48
CA GLY A 1 -13.36 14.92 -11.37
C GLY A 1 -11.98 14.73 -11.94
N THR A 2 -11.13 15.75 -11.89
CA THR A 2 -9.86 15.71 -12.61
C THR A 2 -8.78 15.14 -11.68
N ASP A 3 -8.73 13.81 -11.62
CA ASP A 3 -7.54 13.09 -11.19
C ASP A 3 -6.43 13.39 -12.21
N TYR A 4 -5.43 14.15 -11.80
CA TYR A 4 -4.38 14.60 -12.72
C TYR A 4 -3.25 13.58 -12.82
N GLU A 5 -2.95 12.87 -11.73
CA GLU A 5 -1.90 11.85 -11.72
C GLU A 5 -2.15 10.82 -10.61
N ALA A 6 -2.08 9.54 -10.95
CA ALA A 6 -2.12 8.44 -9.99
C ALA A 6 -0.94 7.50 -10.23
N ALA A 7 -0.19 7.20 -9.17
CA ALA A 7 0.92 6.24 -9.21
C ALA A 7 0.69 5.14 -8.17
N LEU A 8 0.80 3.89 -8.60
CA LEU A 8 0.70 2.70 -7.75
C LEU A 8 2.00 1.91 -7.85
N GLY A 9 2.61 1.62 -6.70
CA GLY A 9 3.73 0.70 -6.58
C GLY A 9 3.39 -0.39 -5.58
N GLN A 10 3.68 -1.64 -5.95
CA GLN A 10 3.52 -2.80 -5.07
C GLN A 10 4.79 -3.64 -5.14
N LEU A 11 5.23 -4.13 -3.99
CA LEU A 11 6.39 -5.01 -3.87
C LEU A 11 6.04 -6.16 -2.94
N GLY A 12 6.22 -7.38 -3.41
CA GLY A 12 6.00 -8.60 -2.65
C GLY A 12 7.30 -9.39 -2.53
N LEU A 13 7.56 -9.90 -1.33
CA LEU A 13 8.67 -10.81 -1.04
C LEU A 13 8.10 -12.04 -0.35
N SER A 14 8.54 -13.22 -0.76
CA SER A 14 8.28 -14.46 -0.04
C SER A 14 9.59 -15.19 0.19
N HIS A 15 9.71 -15.77 1.38
CA HIS A 15 10.89 -16.52 1.77
C HIS A 15 10.50 -17.70 2.65
N PRO A 16 11.00 -18.92 2.37
CA PRO A 16 10.82 -20.04 3.28
C PRO A 16 11.56 -19.75 4.60
N LEU A 17 10.88 -19.93 5.73
CA LEU A 17 11.44 -19.71 7.07
C LEU A 17 11.13 -20.92 7.97
N GLY A 18 12.09 -21.82 8.11
CA GLY A 18 11.95 -23.05 8.88
C GLY A 18 10.88 -23.98 8.28
N THR A 19 9.87 -24.33 9.08
CA THR A 19 8.73 -25.16 8.66
C THR A 19 7.58 -24.34 8.07
N GLY A 20 7.82 -23.10 7.64
CA GLY A 20 6.78 -22.20 7.14
C GLY A 20 7.25 -21.25 6.06
N GLU A 21 6.36 -20.38 5.61
CA GLU A 21 6.61 -19.34 4.62
C GLU A 21 6.37 -17.97 5.24
N LEU A 22 7.35 -17.08 5.12
CA LEU A 22 7.24 -15.67 5.47
C LEU A 22 7.00 -14.88 4.18
N SER A 23 5.93 -14.11 4.14
CA SER A 23 5.60 -13.20 3.05
C SER A 23 5.50 -11.77 3.56
N ALA A 24 6.02 -10.82 2.79
CA ALA A 24 5.94 -9.40 3.06
C ALA A 24 5.42 -8.67 1.82
N ALA A 25 4.52 -7.73 2.01
CA ALA A 25 3.96 -6.89 0.97
C ALA A 25 4.08 -5.42 1.37
N LEU A 26 4.54 -4.60 0.43
CA LEU A 26 4.62 -3.15 0.56
C LEU A 26 3.85 -2.51 -0.60
N GLY A 27 3.07 -1.47 -0.30
CA GLY A 27 2.30 -0.72 -1.28
C GLY A 27 2.46 0.79 -1.08
N VAL A 28 2.55 1.51 -2.19
CA VAL A 28 2.55 2.98 -2.22
C VAL A 28 1.55 3.43 -3.27
N VAL A 29 0.63 4.29 -2.84
CA VAL A 29 -0.35 4.94 -3.71
C VAL A 29 -0.15 6.44 -3.59
N ARG A 30 -0.02 7.10 -4.73
CA ARG A 30 0.02 8.56 -4.80
C ARG A 30 -1.11 9.02 -5.71
N ARG A 31 -1.91 9.96 -5.21
CA ARG A 31 -3.01 10.57 -5.97
C ARG A 31 -2.92 12.07 -5.83
N ASP A 32 -2.72 12.71 -6.97
CA ASP A 32 -2.60 14.15 -7.08
C ASP A 32 -3.94 14.69 -7.62
N PHE A 33 -4.67 15.42 -6.78
CA PHE A 33 -5.95 16.06 -7.11
C PHE A 33 -5.72 17.55 -7.36
N GLY A 34 -6.27 18.06 -8.46
CA GLY A 34 -6.20 19.48 -8.77
C GLY A 34 -7.07 19.86 -9.95
N ALA A 35 -7.84 20.93 -9.79
CA ALA A 35 -8.45 21.61 -10.92
C ALA A 35 -7.42 22.59 -11.49
N ARG A 36 -6.68 22.17 -12.51
CA ARG A 36 -5.99 23.12 -13.38
C ARG A 36 -7.12 23.82 -14.16
N ASP A 37 -7.41 25.08 -13.82
CA ASP A 37 -8.24 26.02 -14.56
C ASP A 37 -9.78 25.96 -14.48
N PHE A 38 -10.42 25.13 -13.63
CA PHE A 38 -11.89 25.04 -13.72
C PHE A 38 -12.68 26.13 -12.96
N TYR A 39 -12.30 26.57 -11.74
CA TYR A 39 -13.04 27.66 -11.03
C TYR A 39 -12.29 28.43 -9.90
N ALA A 40 -11.01 28.17 -9.60
CA ALA A 40 -10.36 28.74 -8.41
C ALA A 40 -9.27 29.79 -8.77
N PRO A 41 -9.32 31.02 -8.22
CA PRO A 41 -8.28 32.04 -8.43
C PRO A 41 -6.92 31.68 -7.82
N TYR A 42 -6.85 30.61 -7.02
CA TYR A 42 -5.63 30.05 -6.45
C TYR A 42 -5.50 28.57 -6.79
N PRO A 43 -4.29 28.06 -7.10
CA PRO A 43 -4.07 26.65 -7.35
C PRO A 43 -4.30 25.84 -6.06
N SER A 44 -5.39 25.07 -5.98
CA SER A 44 -5.57 24.07 -4.92
C SER A 44 -4.96 22.75 -5.38
N TYR A 45 -3.72 22.50 -4.98
CA TYR A 45 -3.06 21.20 -5.16
C TYR A 45 -3.26 20.37 -3.89
N GLU A 46 -4.04 19.30 -3.96
CA GLU A 46 -4.18 18.35 -2.88
C GLU A 46 -3.51 17.02 -3.27
N ARG A 47 -2.56 16.59 -2.45
CA ARG A 47 -1.75 15.39 -2.72
C ARG A 47 -1.97 14.38 -1.63
N THR A 48 -2.58 13.26 -1.96
CA THR A 48 -2.74 12.13 -1.05
C THR A 48 -1.68 11.07 -1.34
N ARG A 49 -1.00 10.63 -0.29
CA ARG A 49 -0.08 9.49 -0.30
C ARG A 49 -0.55 8.45 0.70
N THR A 50 -0.76 7.23 0.22
CA THR A 50 -1.09 6.09 1.07
C THR A 50 0.05 5.07 1.00
N TYR A 51 0.52 4.63 2.15
CA TYR A 51 1.53 3.60 2.32
C TYR A 51 0.87 2.41 3.02
N THR A 52 1.07 1.21 2.49
CA THR A 52 0.61 -0.04 3.09
C THR A 52 1.78 -0.98 3.27
N SER A 53 1.80 -1.69 4.39
CA SER A 53 2.77 -2.73 4.67
C SER A 53 2.06 -3.90 5.35
N ALA A 54 2.28 -5.11 4.86
CA ALA A 54 1.76 -6.33 5.46
C ALA A 54 2.88 -7.36 5.56
N VAL A 55 2.91 -8.09 6.67
CA VAL A 55 3.81 -9.21 6.88
C VAL A 55 2.96 -10.38 7.35
N ARG A 56 3.14 -11.52 6.70
CA ARG A 56 2.43 -12.75 6.98
C ARG A 56 3.43 -13.87 7.18
N TRP A 57 3.19 -14.67 8.21
CA TRP A 57 3.89 -15.93 8.42
C TRP A 57 2.87 -17.06 8.46
N ALA A 58 3.12 -18.12 7.71
CA ALA A 58 2.30 -19.32 7.71
C ALA A 58 3.18 -20.53 7.99
N SER A 59 2.89 -21.29 9.05
CA SER A 59 3.52 -22.59 9.27
C SER A 59 2.90 -23.64 8.36
N SER A 60 3.72 -24.59 7.90
CA SER A 60 3.33 -25.71 7.02
C SER A 60 2.99 -26.99 7.80
N SER A 61 2.86 -26.93 9.13
CA SER A 61 2.55 -28.09 9.97
C SER A 61 1.04 -28.40 10.01
N PRO A 62 0.62 -29.68 10.08
CA PRO A 62 -0.80 -30.04 10.22
C PRO A 62 -1.41 -29.41 11.47
N GLY A 63 -2.43 -28.57 11.30
CA GLY A 63 -3.11 -27.86 12.40
C GLY A 63 -2.46 -26.55 12.83
N SER A 64 -1.47 -26.02 12.11
CA SER A 64 -0.80 -24.78 12.50
C SER A 64 -1.58 -23.52 12.12
N SER A 65 -1.53 -22.54 13.03
CA SER A 65 -2.02 -21.18 12.83
C SER A 65 -1.00 -20.32 12.07
N GLY A 66 -1.50 -19.43 11.22
CA GLY A 66 -0.73 -18.37 10.59
C GLY A 66 -0.91 -17.05 11.35
N LEU A 67 0.04 -16.14 11.18
CA LEU A 67 0.00 -14.81 11.78
C LEU A 67 0.18 -13.76 10.68
N GLU A 68 -0.68 -12.74 10.69
CA GLU A 68 -0.63 -11.62 9.75
C GLU A 68 -0.67 -10.31 10.52
N LEU A 69 0.23 -9.40 10.15
CA LEU A 69 0.33 -8.06 10.70
C LEU A 69 0.31 -7.06 9.54
N GLY A 70 -0.63 -6.13 9.59
CA GLY A 70 -0.79 -5.08 8.59
C GLY A 70 -0.76 -3.70 9.21
N ALA A 71 -0.15 -2.75 8.52
CA ALA A 71 -0.20 -1.33 8.82
C ALA A 71 -0.53 -0.54 7.56
N SER A 72 -1.31 0.53 7.73
CA SER A 72 -1.62 1.48 6.66
C SER A 72 -1.51 2.90 7.19
N TYR A 73 -0.93 3.77 6.37
CA TYR A 73 -0.73 5.17 6.70
C TYR A 73 -1.10 6.05 5.50
N ARG A 74 -1.91 7.07 5.73
CA ARG A 74 -2.31 8.04 4.70
C ARG A 74 -1.94 9.45 5.15
N ARG A 75 -1.36 10.22 4.24
CA ARG A 75 -1.03 11.63 4.42
C ARG A 75 -1.43 12.45 3.20
#